data_AF-A0A524K5G6-F1
#
_entry.id   AF-A0A524K5G6-F1
#
_cell.length_a   1.000
_cell.length_b   1.000
_cell.length_c   1.000
_cell.angle_alpha   90.00
_cell.angle_beta   90.00
_cell.angle_gamma   90.00
#
_symmetry.space_group_name_H-M   'P 1'
#
loop_
_entity.id
_entity.type
_entity.pdbx_description
1 polymer ?
#
loop_
_entity_poly.entity_id
_entity_poly.type
_entity_poly.pdbx_seq_one_letter_code
_entity_poly.pdbx_strand_id
1 'polypeptide(L)'
;MIERPVFRPSSPSAAISFNELKLPWFYRHFVLSLYRRSSRFAVHRETISSLYTFGYGQFRRCFIGLGTLLAKQGVLERSEDVFYLYWKELVDLLNQPQKSSQAELVNQRKEEIERNRDAVLPDLIFGFSQPPLQSEKKASLKGIPTSLGTYTGPARILNSLSDFERLNNGDVLVVPYSDVGWSPLFARAGAVVAESGGILSHSSIVARECGIPAVVSVSGACCIKDGTILTVNGYTGDVFFDESLPDPSDQVKS
;
A
#
# COMPACT_ATOMS: atom_id res chain seq x y z
N MET A 1 -18.02 -5.05 18.65
CA MET A 1 -17.06 -4.28 19.47
C MET A 1 -15.79 -5.12 19.48
N ILE A 2 -14.89 -4.90 18.51
CA ILE A 2 -13.67 -5.71 18.36
C ILE A 2 -12.66 -5.13 19.34
N GLU A 3 -12.34 -5.87 20.40
CA GLU A 3 -11.29 -5.48 21.33
C GLU A 3 -9.96 -5.38 20.58
N ARG A 4 -9.28 -4.24 20.75
CA ARG A 4 -7.95 -4.02 20.17
C ARG A 4 -6.97 -5.03 20.76
N PRO A 5 -6.14 -5.70 19.95
CA PRO A 5 -5.00 -6.42 20.49
C PRO A 5 -4.09 -5.43 21.22
N VAL A 6 -3.87 -5.67 22.51
CA VAL A 6 -2.93 -4.91 23.33
C VAL A 6 -1.52 -5.35 22.92
N PHE A 7 -0.89 -4.56 22.05
CA PHE A 7 0.51 -4.77 21.70
C PHE A 7 1.38 -4.57 22.96
N ARG A 8 1.99 -5.65 23.44
CA ARG A 8 3.06 -5.61 24.45
C ARG A 8 4.39 -5.78 23.71
N PRO A 9 5.20 -4.72 23.54
CA PRO A 9 6.50 -4.86 22.92
C PRO A 9 7.38 -5.81 23.75
N SER A 10 8.10 -6.70 23.08
CA SER A 10 8.99 -7.72 23.67
C SER A 10 10.30 -7.14 24.25
N SER A 11 10.50 -5.83 24.13
CA SER A 11 11.54 -5.08 24.83
C SER A 11 11.04 -3.65 25.11
N PRO A 12 11.34 -3.06 26.27
CA PRO A 12 10.93 -1.71 26.60
C PRO A 12 11.83 -0.72 25.83
N SER A 13 11.54 -0.52 24.55
CA SER A 13 11.68 0.81 23.97
C SER A 13 10.88 1.73 24.88
N ALA A 14 11.58 2.57 25.67
CA ALA A 14 10.98 3.42 26.68
C ALA A 14 9.93 4.32 26.02
N ALA A 15 8.68 3.89 26.05
CA ALA A 15 7.56 4.66 25.54
C ALA A 15 7.43 5.87 26.45
N ILE A 16 8.01 6.99 26.02
CA ILE A 16 8.03 8.23 26.79
C ILE A 16 6.57 8.62 27.06
N SER A 17 6.16 8.54 28.32
CA SER A 17 4.84 8.99 28.71
C SER A 17 4.80 10.52 28.66
N PHE A 18 3.62 11.11 28.39
CA PHE A 18 3.47 12.58 28.44
C PHE A 18 3.98 13.17 29.76
N ASN A 19 3.96 12.37 30.84
CA ASN A 19 4.40 12.79 32.15
C ASN A 19 5.91 13.02 32.27
N GLU A 20 6.71 12.32 31.45
CA GLU A 20 8.18 12.39 31.42
C GLU A 20 8.73 13.57 30.60
N LEU A 21 7.85 14.30 29.90
CA LEU A 21 8.23 15.52 29.18
C LEU A 21 8.63 16.63 30.16
N LYS A 22 9.88 17.09 30.08
CA LYS A 22 10.41 18.24 30.82
C LYS A 22 9.83 19.54 30.24
N LEU A 23 8.62 19.90 30.68
CA LEU A 23 7.91 21.11 30.27
C LEU A 23 7.67 22.03 31.47
N PRO A 24 7.80 23.37 31.32
CA PRO A 24 7.35 24.31 32.34
C PRO A 24 5.84 24.12 32.60
N TRP A 25 5.40 24.27 33.85
CA TRP A 25 4.05 23.89 34.28
C TRP A 25 2.93 24.55 33.47
N PHE A 26 3.11 25.81 33.06
CA PHE A 26 2.14 26.56 32.25
C PHE A 26 2.06 26.04 30.81
N TYR A 27 3.20 25.70 30.18
CA TYR A 27 3.22 25.05 28.87
C TYR A 27 2.64 23.64 28.93
N ARG A 28 2.83 22.92 30.03
CA ARG A 28 2.31 21.55 30.20
C ARG A 28 0.80 21.48 30.02
N HIS A 29 0.04 22.44 30.55
CA HIS A 29 -1.42 22.48 30.37
C HIS A 29 -1.83 22.72 28.91
N PHE A 30 -1.15 23.63 28.22
CA PHE A 30 -1.39 23.91 26.80
C PHE A 30 -1.05 22.70 25.92
N VAL A 31 0.14 22.11 26.10
CA VAL A 31 0.59 20.94 25.34
C VAL A 31 -0.30 19.72 25.65
N LEU A 32 -0.77 19.54 26.88
CA LEU A 32 -1.68 18.45 27.25
C LEU A 32 -3.02 18.58 26.53
N SER A 33 -3.54 19.81 26.39
CA SER A 33 -4.76 20.08 25.63
C SER A 33 -4.59 19.73 24.14
N LEU A 34 -3.48 20.15 23.54
CA LEU A 34 -3.14 19.82 22.14
C LEU A 34 -2.92 18.33 21.93
N TYR A 35 -2.19 17.66 22.83
CA TYR A 35 -1.93 16.23 22.79
C TYR A 35 -3.25 15.44 22.84
N ARG A 36 -4.12 15.74 23.83
CA ARG A 36 -5.44 15.09 23.94
C ARG A 36 -6.28 15.30 22.68
N ARG A 37 -6.25 16.51 22.12
CA ARG A 37 -6.97 16.83 20.87
C ARG A 37 -6.40 16.03 19.70
N SER A 38 -5.08 16.01 19.54
CA SER A 38 -4.40 15.25 18.48
C SER A 38 -4.69 13.75 18.60
N SER A 39 -4.53 13.14 19.78
CA SER A 39 -4.84 11.71 20.00
C SER A 39 -6.30 11.38 19.71
N ARG A 40 -7.24 12.26 20.07
CA ARG A 40 -8.67 12.06 19.79
C ARG A 40 -8.98 12.09 18.29
N PHE A 41 -8.36 13.01 17.54
CA PHE A 41 -8.64 13.19 16.12
C PHE A 41 -7.76 12.34 15.19
N ALA A 42 -6.64 11.79 15.65
CA ALA A 42 -5.79 10.88 14.88
C ALA A 42 -6.57 9.68 14.32
N VAL A 43 -7.51 9.13 15.11
CA VAL A 43 -8.40 8.03 14.70
C VAL A 43 -9.28 8.41 13.51
N HIS A 44 -9.67 9.68 13.40
CA HIS A 44 -10.55 10.14 12.33
C HIS A 44 -9.84 10.13 10.98
N ARG A 45 -8.51 10.27 10.95
CA ARG A 45 -7.75 10.23 9.70
C ARG A 45 -7.92 8.89 8.96
N GLU A 46 -7.74 7.77 9.66
CA GLU A 46 -7.95 6.44 9.08
C GLU A 46 -9.43 6.13 8.85
N THR A 47 -10.30 6.65 9.72
CA THR A 47 -11.76 6.48 9.60
C THR A 47 -12.27 7.09 8.29
N ILE A 48 -11.72 8.23 7.85
CA ILE A 48 -12.10 8.86 6.58
C ILE A 48 -11.83 7.91 5.41
N SER A 49 -10.60 7.38 5.29
CA SER A 49 -10.26 6.42 4.23
C SER A 49 -11.16 5.18 4.26
N SER A 50 -11.41 4.63 5.45
CA SER A 50 -12.30 3.47 5.63
C SER A 50 -13.74 3.78 5.20
N LEU A 51 -14.28 4.94 5.60
CA LEU A 51 -15.63 5.38 5.23
C LEU A 51 -15.77 5.64 3.73
N TYR A 52 -14.75 6.22 3.09
CA TYR A 52 -14.73 6.40 1.64
C TYR A 52 -14.75 5.04 0.93
N THR A 53 -13.87 4.11 1.29
CA THR A 53 -13.84 2.76 0.70
C THR A 53 -15.15 2.01 0.92
N PHE A 54 -15.72 2.09 2.14
CA PHE A 54 -17.02 1.50 2.44
C PHE A 54 -18.15 2.12 1.59
N GLY A 55 -18.19 3.45 1.49
CA GLY A 55 -19.17 4.18 0.69
C GLY A 55 -19.10 3.81 -0.79
N TYR A 56 -17.91 3.79 -1.38
CA TYR A 56 -17.68 3.32 -2.75
C TYR A 56 -18.06 1.85 -2.94
N GLY A 57 -17.80 1.00 -1.95
CA GLY A 57 -18.24 -0.39 -1.94
C GLY A 57 -19.76 -0.56 -2.05
N GLN A 58 -20.54 0.36 -1.45
CA GLN A 58 -22.00 0.34 -1.61
C GLN A 58 -22.43 0.69 -3.04
N PHE A 59 -21.79 1.69 -3.67
CA PHE A 59 -22.06 2.04 -5.06
C PHE A 59 -21.75 0.89 -6.03
N ARG A 60 -20.72 0.07 -5.74
CA ARG A 60 -20.39 -1.10 -6.57
C ARG A 60 -21.59 -2.01 -6.80
N ARG A 61 -22.43 -2.23 -5.78
CA ARG A 61 -23.65 -3.06 -5.90
C ARG A 61 -24.66 -2.45 -6.87
N CYS A 62 -24.85 -1.13 -6.81
CA CYS A 62 -25.73 -0.42 -7.74
C CYS A 62 -25.22 -0.52 -9.18
N PHE A 63 -23.92 -0.33 -9.41
CA PHE A 63 -23.31 -0.44 -10.74
C PHE A 63 -23.36 -1.87 -11.29
N ILE A 64 -23.07 -2.89 -10.47
CA ILE A 64 -23.22 -4.31 -10.85
C ILE A 64 -24.69 -4.60 -11.24
N GLY A 65 -25.65 -4.11 -10.46
CA GLY A 65 -27.07 -4.26 -10.77
C GLY A 65 -27.44 -3.64 -12.12
N LEU A 66 -26.96 -2.43 -12.38
CA LEU A 66 -27.13 -1.74 -13.66
C LEU A 66 -26.47 -2.50 -14.81
N GLY A 67 -25.23 -2.95 -14.63
CA GLY A 67 -24.49 -3.74 -15.60
C GLY A 67 -25.21 -5.05 -15.92
N THR A 68 -25.84 -5.69 -14.92
CA THR A 68 -26.67 -6.88 -15.12
C THR A 68 -27.89 -6.60 -15.99
N LEU A 69 -28.55 -5.44 -15.82
CA LEU A 69 -29.67 -5.04 -16.67
C LEU A 69 -29.21 -4.77 -18.12
N LEU A 70 -28.09 -4.06 -18.29
CA LEU A 70 -27.52 -3.78 -19.60
C LEU A 70 -27.04 -5.05 -20.31
N ALA A 71 -26.46 -6.00 -19.58
CA ALA A 71 -26.06 -7.29 -20.13
C ALA A 71 -27.25 -8.12 -20.60
N LYS A 72 -28.36 -8.13 -19.84
CA LYS A 72 -29.63 -8.76 -20.27
C LYS A 72 -30.21 -8.13 -21.53
N GLN A 73 -29.95 -6.84 -21.76
CA GLN A 73 -30.37 -6.12 -22.98
C GLN A 73 -29.39 -6.32 -24.15
N GLY A 74 -28.32 -7.09 -23.98
CA GLY A 74 -27.29 -7.30 -25.00
C GLY A 74 -26.39 -6.08 -25.24
N VAL A 75 -26.45 -5.07 -24.36
CA VAL A 75 -25.65 -3.84 -24.44
C VAL A 75 -24.22 -4.08 -23.94
N LEU A 76 -24.08 -4.92 -22.93
CA LEU A 76 -22.80 -5.38 -22.37
C LEU A 76 -22.72 -6.91 -22.46
N GLU A 77 -21.50 -7.47 -22.50
CA GLU A 77 -21.32 -8.93 -22.49
C GLU A 77 -21.41 -9.48 -21.07
N ARG A 78 -20.81 -8.78 -20.09
CA ARG A 78 -20.79 -9.14 -18.68
C ARG A 78 -21.28 -7.98 -17.82
N SER A 79 -21.84 -8.28 -16.66
CA SER A 79 -22.29 -7.25 -15.71
C SER A 79 -21.16 -6.34 -15.22
N GLU A 80 -19.92 -6.85 -15.16
CA GLU A 80 -18.75 -6.10 -14.70
C GLU A 80 -18.19 -5.15 -15.78
N ASP A 81 -18.63 -5.30 -17.03
CA ASP A 81 -18.18 -4.44 -18.13
C ASP A 81 -18.59 -2.97 -17.93
N VAL A 82 -19.57 -2.72 -17.05
CA VAL A 82 -20.00 -1.37 -16.64
C VAL A 82 -18.85 -0.54 -16.06
N PHE A 83 -17.83 -1.17 -15.46
CA PHE A 83 -16.67 -0.46 -14.88
C PHE A 83 -15.68 0.05 -15.92
N TYR A 84 -15.84 -0.34 -17.18
CA TYR A 84 -15.04 0.16 -18.30
C TYR A 84 -15.71 1.33 -19.02
N LEU A 85 -16.86 1.81 -18.56
CA LEU A 85 -17.55 2.97 -19.11
C LEU A 85 -17.40 4.18 -18.19
N TYR A 86 -17.16 5.36 -18.75
CA TYR A 86 -17.17 6.59 -17.98
C TYR A 86 -18.59 6.98 -17.58
N TRP A 87 -18.73 7.74 -16.49
CA TRP A 87 -20.03 8.19 -16.00
C TRP A 87 -20.87 8.88 -17.08
N LYS A 88 -20.26 9.78 -17.85
CA LYS A 88 -20.98 10.50 -18.92
C LYS A 88 -21.48 9.54 -20.01
N GLU A 89 -20.64 8.62 -20.47
CA GLU A 89 -21.00 7.62 -21.48
C GLU A 89 -22.15 6.72 -21.00
N LEU A 90 -22.11 6.33 -19.73
CA LEU A 90 -23.16 5.54 -19.10
C LEU A 90 -24.48 6.30 -19.04
N VAL A 91 -24.46 7.58 -18.65
CA VAL A 91 -25.66 8.43 -18.62
C VAL A 91 -26.21 8.65 -20.02
N ASP A 92 -25.35 8.96 -20.99
CA ASP A 92 -25.74 9.17 -22.39
C ASP A 92 -26.36 7.89 -22.98
N LEU A 93 -25.78 6.72 -22.71
CA LEU A 93 -26.30 5.41 -23.10
C LEU A 93 -27.68 5.12 -22.48
N LEU A 94 -27.89 5.48 -21.21
CA LEU A 94 -29.17 5.26 -20.53
C LEU A 94 -30.30 6.12 -21.10
N ASN A 95 -29.97 7.35 -21.52
CA ASN A 95 -30.91 8.29 -22.13
C ASN A 95 -31.27 7.95 -23.58
N GLN A 96 -30.54 7.04 -24.23
CA GLN A 96 -30.85 6.61 -25.59
C GLN A 96 -32.07 5.66 -25.62
N PRO A 97 -33.05 5.91 -26.52
CA PRO A 97 -34.25 5.08 -26.65
C PRO A 97 -33.92 3.67 -27.15
N GLN A 98 -32.95 3.53 -28.04
CA GLN A 98 -32.39 2.25 -28.48
C GLN A 98 -30.90 2.22 -28.12
N LYS A 99 -30.52 1.25 -27.30
CA LYS A 99 -29.16 1.15 -26.76
C LYS A 99 -28.31 0.30 -27.69
N SER A 100 -27.18 0.85 -28.14
CA SER A 100 -26.19 0.12 -28.93
C SER A 100 -25.25 -0.69 -28.03
N SER A 101 -24.73 -1.80 -28.56
CA SER A 101 -23.70 -2.58 -27.87
C SER A 101 -22.45 -1.75 -27.60
N GLN A 102 -21.89 -1.89 -26.41
CA GLN A 102 -20.65 -1.23 -25.98
C GLN A 102 -19.46 -2.20 -25.92
N ALA A 103 -19.61 -3.43 -26.43
CA ALA A 103 -18.60 -4.47 -26.33
C ALA A 103 -17.24 -4.06 -26.91
N GLU A 104 -17.23 -3.40 -28.07
CA GLU A 104 -16.00 -2.96 -28.73
C GLU A 104 -15.22 -1.94 -27.88
N LEU A 105 -15.91 -0.92 -27.37
CA LEU A 105 -15.31 0.09 -26.49
C LEU A 105 -14.77 -0.51 -25.19
N VAL A 106 -15.53 -1.43 -24.59
CA VAL A 106 -15.13 -2.13 -23.36
C VAL A 106 -13.87 -2.98 -23.62
N ASN A 107 -13.82 -3.72 -24.71
CA ASN A 107 -12.68 -4.58 -25.05
C ASN A 107 -11.43 -3.74 -25.35
N GLN A 108 -11.57 -2.62 -26.07
CA GLN A 108 -10.47 -1.68 -26.29
C GLN A 108 -9.87 -1.19 -24.97
N ARG A 109 -10.69 -0.86 -23.97
CA ARG A 109 -10.23 -0.40 -22.66
C ARG A 109 -9.62 -1.50 -21.81
N LYS A 110 -10.14 -2.73 -21.88
CA LYS A 110 -9.52 -3.90 -21.26
C LYS A 110 -8.09 -4.10 -21.78
N GLU A 111 -7.92 -4.03 -23.09
CA GLU A 111 -6.61 -4.14 -23.73
C GLU A 111 -5.67 -2.97 -23.38
N GLU A 112 -6.19 -1.75 -23.29
CA GLU A 112 -5.41 -0.59 -22.84
C GLU A 112 -4.94 -0.73 -21.39
N ILE A 113 -5.82 -1.19 -20.49
CA ILE A 113 -5.46 -1.43 -19.08
C ILE A 113 -4.42 -2.54 -18.97
N GLU A 114 -4.59 -3.64 -19.71
CA GLU A 114 -3.63 -4.75 -19.67
C GLU A 114 -2.26 -4.33 -20.21
N ARG A 115 -2.22 -3.57 -21.32
CA ARG A 115 -0.96 -3.03 -21.87
C ARG A 115 -0.20 -2.13 -20.90
N ASN A 116 -0.91 -1.44 -20.02
CA ASN A 116 -0.33 -0.49 -19.06
C ASN A 116 -0.26 -1.03 -17.62
N ARG A 117 -0.61 -2.31 -17.38
CA ARG A 117 -0.68 -2.88 -16.03
C ARG A 117 0.64 -2.72 -15.27
N ASP A 118 1.75 -2.97 -15.96
CA ASP A 118 3.10 -2.96 -15.38
C ASP A 118 3.86 -1.66 -15.67
N ALA A 119 3.14 -0.60 -16.11
CA ALA A 119 3.75 0.69 -16.38
C ALA A 119 4.21 1.35 -15.08
N VAL A 120 5.51 1.59 -14.95
CA VAL A 120 6.09 2.33 -13.82
C VAL A 120 5.72 3.81 -13.97
N LEU A 121 4.84 4.30 -13.11
CA LEU A 121 4.45 5.71 -13.15
C LEU A 121 5.58 6.60 -12.61
N PRO A 122 5.84 7.75 -13.24
CA PRO A 122 6.83 8.70 -12.74
C PRO A 122 6.33 9.43 -11.49
N ASP A 123 7.25 9.76 -10.57
CA ASP A 123 6.93 10.47 -9.32
C ASP A 123 6.38 11.88 -9.54
N LEU A 124 6.76 12.51 -10.67
CA LEU A 124 6.29 13.83 -11.06
C LEU A 124 5.92 13.82 -12.55
N ILE A 125 4.67 14.18 -12.84
CA ILE A 125 4.21 14.47 -14.19
C ILE A 125 4.17 16.00 -14.33
N PHE A 126 5.05 16.56 -15.15
CA PHE A 126 5.07 17.99 -15.47
C PHE A 126 5.01 18.19 -16.98
N GLY A 127 4.10 19.06 -17.44
CA GLY A 127 3.83 19.26 -18.85
C GLY A 127 2.99 18.14 -19.48
N PHE A 128 2.99 18.08 -20.81
CA PHE A 128 2.21 17.11 -21.61
C PHE A 128 3.03 15.92 -22.11
N SER A 129 4.33 15.87 -21.79
CA SER A 129 5.24 14.80 -22.20
C SER A 129 5.34 13.73 -21.13
N GLN A 130 5.19 12.45 -21.51
CA GLN A 130 5.43 11.33 -20.61
C GLN A 130 6.91 11.31 -20.19
N PRO A 131 7.21 11.34 -18.88
CA PRO A 131 8.56 11.15 -18.39
C PRO A 131 9.10 9.76 -18.78
N PRO A 132 10.41 9.62 -19.02
CA PRO A 132 11.02 8.34 -19.34
C PRO A 132 10.93 7.36 -18.17
N LEU A 133 10.60 6.10 -18.46
CA LEU A 133 10.58 5.00 -17.49
C LEU A 133 12.01 4.70 -17.04
N GLN A 134 12.31 4.83 -15.75
CA GLN A 134 13.62 4.48 -15.18
C GLN A 134 13.60 3.08 -14.59
N SER A 135 14.57 2.25 -14.96
CA SER A 135 14.82 0.93 -14.39
C SER A 135 16.32 0.73 -14.23
N GLU A 136 16.92 1.37 -13.22
CA GLU A 136 18.28 1.04 -12.81
C GLU A 136 18.25 0.11 -11.60
N LYS A 137 18.71 -1.13 -11.79
CA LYS A 137 19.08 -2.02 -10.68
C LYS A 137 20.39 -1.52 -10.08
N LYS A 138 20.33 -1.01 -8.85
CA LYS A 138 21.51 -0.67 -8.05
C LYS A 138 21.66 -1.69 -6.94
N ALA A 139 22.90 -2.04 -6.58
CA ALA A 139 23.23 -2.95 -5.47
C ALA A 139 22.74 -2.47 -4.09
N SER A 140 22.20 -1.26 -4.02
CA SER A 140 21.43 -0.75 -2.89
C SER A 140 20.28 0.10 -3.43
N LEU A 141 19.14 0.02 -2.78
CA LEU A 141 18.03 0.95 -3.02
C LEU A 141 18.01 1.98 -1.90
N LYS A 142 17.51 3.17 -2.24
CA LYS A 142 17.36 4.26 -1.29
C LYS A 142 15.95 4.78 -1.34
N GLY A 143 15.39 5.07 -0.18
CA GLY A 143 14.11 5.74 -0.05
C GLY A 143 14.08 6.68 1.14
N ILE A 144 12.88 6.96 1.61
CA ILE A 144 12.61 7.83 2.74
C ILE A 144 12.55 6.97 4.00
N PRO A 145 13.42 7.21 5.01
CA PRO A 145 13.31 6.55 6.30
C PRO A 145 12.07 7.05 7.02
N THR A 146 11.23 6.14 7.51
CA THR A 146 9.93 6.51 8.11
C THR A 146 9.64 5.87 9.46
N SER A 147 10.29 4.74 9.75
CA SER A 147 10.29 4.11 11.07
C SER A 147 11.71 3.68 11.41
N LEU A 148 12.19 4.11 12.58
CA LEU A 148 13.57 3.93 13.01
C LEU A 148 13.86 2.46 13.35
N GLY A 149 15.12 2.08 13.20
CA GLY A 149 15.60 0.74 13.48
C GLY A 149 16.37 0.15 12.30
N THR A 150 17.01 -0.99 12.54
CA THR A 150 17.66 -1.80 11.51
C THR A 150 17.17 -3.23 11.64
N TYR A 151 16.91 -3.86 10.50
CA TYR A 151 16.45 -5.25 10.47
C TYR A 151 16.97 -5.96 9.22
N THR A 152 17.35 -7.22 9.39
CA THR A 152 17.80 -8.08 8.31
C THR A 152 16.93 -9.34 8.25
N GLY A 153 16.39 -9.65 7.07
CA GLY A 153 15.54 -10.81 6.87
C GLY A 153 15.22 -11.06 5.40
N PRO A 154 14.55 -12.18 5.07
CA PRO A 154 14.18 -12.50 3.70
C PRO A 154 13.08 -11.55 3.18
N ALA A 155 13.24 -11.06 1.96
CA ALA A 155 12.24 -10.29 1.25
C ALA A 155 11.01 -11.15 0.96
N ARG A 156 9.82 -10.59 1.18
CA ARG A 156 8.56 -11.11 0.64
C ARG A 156 7.86 -10.04 -0.16
N ILE A 157 7.81 -10.25 -1.47
CA ILE A 157 7.23 -9.30 -2.41
C ILE A 157 5.76 -9.67 -2.64
N LEU A 158 4.87 -8.81 -2.14
CA LEU A 158 3.43 -9.01 -2.21
C LEU A 158 2.80 -7.90 -3.06
N ASN A 159 2.20 -8.27 -4.19
CA ASN A 159 1.57 -7.31 -5.10
C ASN A 159 0.07 -7.16 -4.84
N SER A 160 -0.52 -8.09 -4.09
CA SER A 160 -1.97 -8.14 -3.87
C SER A 160 -2.35 -8.71 -2.51
N LEU A 161 -3.59 -8.47 -2.09
CA LEU A 161 -4.14 -9.05 -0.85
C LEU A 161 -4.20 -10.59 -0.89
N SER A 162 -4.25 -11.19 -2.09
CA SER A 162 -4.20 -12.64 -2.28
C SER A 162 -2.87 -13.27 -1.87
N ASP A 163 -1.79 -12.48 -1.77
CA ASP A 163 -0.46 -12.98 -1.43
C ASP A 163 -0.20 -13.07 0.09
N PHE A 164 -1.19 -12.73 0.94
CA PHE A 164 -1.01 -12.56 2.39
C PHE A 164 -0.45 -13.78 3.12
N GLU A 165 -0.76 -14.98 2.64
CA GLU A 165 -0.30 -16.24 3.22
C GLU A 165 1.20 -16.49 2.99
N ARG A 166 1.81 -15.83 2.01
CA ARG A 166 3.23 -16.00 1.66
C ARG A 166 4.19 -15.32 2.63
N LEU A 167 3.70 -14.33 3.39
CA LEU A 167 4.52 -13.65 4.40
C LEU A 167 4.68 -14.57 5.61
N ASN A 168 5.90 -14.81 6.08
CA ASN A 168 6.17 -15.47 7.36
C ASN A 168 6.50 -14.45 8.45
N ASN A 169 6.49 -14.90 9.70
CA ASN A 169 6.86 -14.03 10.82
C ASN A 169 8.35 -13.67 10.74
N GLY A 170 8.67 -12.38 10.80
CA GLY A 170 10.02 -11.84 10.63
C GLY A 170 10.41 -11.55 9.19
N ASP A 171 9.60 -11.89 8.19
CA ASP A 171 9.94 -11.55 6.81
C ASP A 171 9.93 -10.02 6.59
N VAL A 172 10.75 -9.54 5.66
CA VAL A 172 10.72 -8.14 5.20
C VAL A 172 9.58 -7.99 4.20
N LEU A 173 8.54 -7.27 4.59
CA LEU A 173 7.38 -7.00 3.73
C LEU A 173 7.77 -5.97 2.66
N VAL A 174 7.75 -6.39 1.40
CA VAL A 174 8.01 -5.53 0.23
C VAL A 174 6.73 -5.39 -0.58
N VAL A 175 6.26 -4.15 -0.78
CA VAL A 175 4.99 -3.86 -1.46
C VAL A 175 5.08 -2.63 -2.37
N PRO A 176 4.32 -2.55 -3.46
CA PRO A 176 4.28 -1.34 -4.29
C PRO A 176 3.65 -0.16 -3.53
N TYR A 177 2.55 -0.43 -2.82
CA TYR A 177 1.86 0.49 -1.92
C TYR A 177 1.16 -0.30 -0.82
N SER A 178 0.71 0.39 0.23
CA SER A 178 -0.11 -0.23 1.28
C SER A 178 -1.31 0.64 1.62
N ASP A 179 -2.42 0.00 1.90
CA ASP A 179 -3.64 0.58 2.46
C ASP A 179 -4.06 -0.15 3.74
N VAL A 180 -5.21 0.24 4.32
CA VAL A 180 -5.74 -0.32 5.57
C VAL A 180 -5.93 -1.86 5.52
N GLY A 181 -6.14 -2.44 4.34
CA GLY A 181 -6.24 -3.89 4.17
C GLY A 181 -4.96 -4.64 4.52
N TRP A 182 -3.80 -3.97 4.45
CA TRP A 182 -2.48 -4.56 4.70
C TRP A 182 -2.07 -4.56 6.17
N SER A 183 -2.77 -3.81 7.03
CA SER A 183 -2.41 -3.66 8.46
C SER A 183 -2.14 -4.97 9.21
N PRO A 184 -2.89 -6.08 8.99
CA PRO A 184 -2.61 -7.34 9.67
C PRO A 184 -1.21 -7.92 9.41
N LEU A 185 -0.61 -7.62 8.25
CA LEU A 185 0.72 -8.13 7.88
C LEU A 185 1.85 -7.41 8.63
N PHE A 186 1.65 -6.15 9.03
CA PHE A 186 2.66 -5.37 9.74
C PHE A 186 2.98 -5.94 11.12
N ALA A 187 2.01 -6.63 11.75
CA ALA A 187 2.25 -7.31 13.03
C ALA A 187 3.15 -8.55 12.90
N ARG A 188 3.32 -9.08 11.68
CA ARG A 188 4.13 -10.27 11.38
C ARG A 188 5.48 -9.91 10.76
N ALA A 189 5.54 -8.79 10.05
CA ALA A 189 6.75 -8.35 9.35
C ALA A 189 7.87 -7.97 10.34
N GLY A 190 9.12 -8.24 9.96
CA GLY A 190 10.30 -7.76 10.67
C GLY A 190 10.72 -6.34 10.24
N ALA A 191 10.40 -5.97 9.00
CA ALA A 191 10.58 -4.62 8.46
C ALA A 191 9.62 -4.40 7.26
N VAL A 192 9.49 -3.14 6.84
CA VAL A 192 8.66 -2.77 5.68
C VAL A 192 9.47 -1.97 4.67
N VAL A 193 9.38 -2.37 3.40
CA VAL A 193 9.88 -1.62 2.24
C VAL A 193 8.72 -1.37 1.30
N ALA A 194 8.48 -0.11 0.95
CA ALA A 194 7.41 0.24 0.00
C ALA A 194 7.95 1.08 -1.16
N GLU A 195 7.52 0.79 -2.39
CA GLU A 195 7.91 1.60 -3.56
C GLU A 195 7.27 2.98 -3.54
N SER A 196 6.11 3.12 -2.90
CA SER A 196 5.41 4.39 -2.72
C SER A 196 5.06 4.65 -1.26
N GLY A 197 4.87 5.93 -0.92
CA GLY A 197 4.53 6.38 0.42
C GLY A 197 5.26 7.65 0.81
N GLY A 198 5.11 8.05 2.06
CA GLY A 198 5.82 9.19 2.63
C GLY A 198 5.82 9.08 4.15
N ILE A 199 6.44 10.02 4.86
CA ILE A 199 6.57 9.92 6.32
C ILE A 199 5.22 9.81 7.08
N LEU A 200 4.14 10.30 6.47
CA LEU A 200 2.76 10.24 7.00
C LEU A 200 1.86 9.27 6.23
N SER A 201 2.40 8.39 5.37
CA SER A 201 1.61 7.36 4.70
C SER A 201 1.22 6.24 5.66
N HIS A 202 0.17 5.50 5.33
CA HIS A 202 -0.34 4.38 6.11
C HIS A 202 0.79 3.40 6.51
N SER A 203 1.61 2.95 5.56
CA SER A 203 2.80 2.11 5.81
C SER A 203 3.70 2.66 6.92
N SER A 204 4.07 3.93 6.82
CA SER A 204 4.97 4.62 7.74
C SER A 204 4.40 4.77 9.15
N ILE A 205 3.09 4.94 9.26
CA ILE A 205 2.42 5.07 10.56
C ILE A 205 2.33 3.69 11.22
N VAL A 206 1.80 2.70 10.49
CA VAL A 206 1.61 1.36 11.05
C VAL A 206 2.95 0.71 11.40
N ALA A 207 3.99 0.90 10.59
CA ALA A 207 5.33 0.41 10.93
C ALA A 207 5.86 0.99 12.26
N ARG A 208 5.64 2.29 12.51
CA ARG A 208 6.00 2.93 13.78
C ARG A 208 5.18 2.41 14.95
N GLU A 209 3.88 2.19 14.73
CA GLU A 209 2.99 1.61 15.75
C GLU A 209 3.36 0.17 16.09
N CYS A 210 3.82 -0.62 15.11
CA CYS A 210 4.35 -1.97 15.29
C CYS A 210 5.80 -1.99 15.79
N GLY A 211 6.48 -0.85 15.83
CA GLY A 211 7.88 -0.75 16.29
C GLY A 211 8.89 -1.43 15.36
N ILE A 212 8.57 -1.56 14.07
CA ILE A 212 9.42 -2.18 13.05
C ILE A 212 10.04 -1.11 12.13
N PRO A 213 11.27 -1.29 11.65
CA PRO A 213 11.90 -0.34 10.74
C PRO A 213 11.18 -0.31 9.39
N ALA A 214 11.13 0.88 8.79
CA ALA A 214 10.48 1.06 7.50
C ALA A 214 11.15 2.13 6.64
N VAL A 215 11.26 1.80 5.36
CA VAL A 215 11.71 2.71 4.29
C VAL A 215 10.65 2.68 3.19
N VAL A 216 10.18 3.85 2.79
CA VAL A 216 9.16 4.00 1.72
C VAL A 216 9.73 4.81 0.57
N SER A 217 9.01 4.90 -0.54
CA SER A 217 9.50 5.56 -1.77
C SER A 217 10.79 4.91 -2.30
N VAL A 218 10.90 3.58 -2.15
CA VAL A 218 12.07 2.81 -2.58
C VAL A 218 11.83 2.32 -4.01
N SER A 219 12.16 3.15 -4.99
CA SER A 219 11.95 2.80 -6.41
C SER A 219 12.64 1.48 -6.78
N GLY A 220 11.89 0.57 -7.41
CA GLY A 220 12.39 -0.74 -7.85
C GLY A 220 12.49 -1.80 -6.74
N ALA A 221 11.92 -1.57 -5.55
CA ALA A 221 11.93 -2.58 -4.49
C ALA A 221 11.17 -3.86 -4.87
N CYS A 222 10.11 -3.76 -5.66
CA CYS A 222 9.36 -4.93 -6.12
C CYS A 222 10.11 -5.72 -7.21
N CYS A 223 11.19 -5.18 -7.77
CA CYS A 223 12.05 -5.87 -8.74
C CYS A 223 13.10 -6.79 -8.09
N ILE A 224 13.19 -6.78 -6.75
CA ILE A 224 14.03 -7.70 -5.98
C ILE A 224 13.52 -9.14 -6.20
N LYS A 225 14.36 -10.15 -6.01
CA LYS A 225 13.91 -11.54 -6.06
C LYS A 225 13.27 -11.94 -4.73
N ASP A 226 12.14 -12.63 -4.78
CA ASP A 226 11.47 -13.13 -3.57
C ASP A 226 12.44 -14.03 -2.77
N GLY A 227 12.50 -13.84 -1.46
CA GLY A 227 13.42 -14.54 -0.56
C GLY A 227 14.84 -13.97 -0.46
N THR A 228 15.22 -12.96 -1.25
CA THR A 228 16.51 -12.28 -1.11
C THR A 228 16.66 -11.68 0.28
N ILE A 229 17.81 -11.89 0.94
CA ILE A 229 18.07 -11.30 2.25
C ILE A 229 18.26 -9.78 2.10
N LEU A 230 17.39 -9.01 2.75
CA LEU A 230 17.44 -7.55 2.78
C LEU A 230 17.90 -7.09 4.14
N THR A 231 18.76 -6.07 4.17
CA THR A 231 19.03 -5.27 5.36
C THR A 231 18.40 -3.89 5.17
N VAL A 232 17.39 -3.59 5.98
CA VAL A 232 16.63 -2.35 5.95
C VAL A 232 17.15 -1.42 7.04
N ASN A 233 17.61 -0.23 6.67
CA ASN A 233 18.05 0.81 7.60
C ASN A 233 17.03 1.96 7.64
N GLY A 234 16.17 1.92 8.65
CA GLY A 234 15.15 2.94 8.92
C GLY A 234 15.69 4.26 9.47
N TYR A 235 17.00 4.40 9.71
CA TYR A 235 17.63 5.68 10.08
C TYR A 235 18.11 6.47 8.85
N THR A 236 18.76 5.79 7.91
CA THR A 236 19.38 6.42 6.74
C THR A 236 18.51 6.34 5.48
N GLY A 237 17.55 5.41 5.46
CA GLY A 237 16.70 5.14 4.29
C GLY A 237 17.35 4.19 3.29
N ASP A 238 18.40 3.47 3.68
CA ASP A 238 19.10 2.55 2.79
C ASP A 238 18.54 1.12 2.91
N VAL A 239 18.41 0.44 1.77
CA VAL A 239 18.02 -0.97 1.66
C VAL A 239 19.13 -1.70 0.92
N PHE A 240 19.85 -2.57 1.63
CA PHE A 240 20.95 -3.37 1.10
C PHE A 240 20.49 -4.79 0.82
N PHE A 241 21.00 -5.39 -0.24
CA PHE A 241 20.82 -6.79 -0.55
C PHE A 241 22.11 -7.35 -1.14
N ASP A 242 22.46 -8.56 -0.73
CA ASP A 242 23.65 -9.25 -1.23
C ASP A 242 23.24 -10.09 -2.45
N GLU A 243 23.88 -9.86 -3.61
CA GLU A 243 23.66 -10.70 -4.79
C GLU A 243 24.34 -12.08 -4.65
N SER A 244 25.06 -12.34 -3.55
CA SER A 244 25.90 -13.51 -3.38
C SER A 244 25.47 -14.47 -2.25
N LEU A 245 24.41 -15.26 -2.46
CA LEU A 245 24.29 -16.56 -1.79
C LEU A 245 23.74 -17.63 -2.76
N PRO A 246 24.46 -18.74 -3.01
CA PRO A 246 23.96 -19.86 -3.80
C PRO A 246 22.77 -20.54 -3.11
N ASP A 247 21.90 -21.12 -3.93
CA ASP A 247 20.76 -21.92 -3.49
C ASP A 247 21.24 -23.10 -2.62
N PRO A 248 20.71 -23.31 -1.40
CA PRO A 248 21.04 -24.49 -0.60
C PRO A 248 20.70 -25.83 -1.27
N SER A 249 20.04 -25.84 -2.44
CA SER A 249 19.86 -27.05 -3.26
C SER A 249 21.12 -27.55 -3.98
N ASP A 250 22.19 -26.76 -4.07
CA ASP A 250 23.41 -27.15 -4.81
C ASP A 250 24.41 -27.99 -3.98
N GLN A 251 24.15 -28.27 -2.70
CA GLN A 251 25.03 -29.09 -1.86
C GLN A 251 24.70 -30.60 -1.84
N VAL A 252 23.76 -31.09 -2.65
CA VAL A 252 23.39 -32.53 -2.69
C VAL A 252 23.85 -33.24 -3.96
N LYS A 253 24.67 -32.60 -4.80
CA LYS A 253 25.34 -33.27 -5.93
C LYS A 253 26.84 -33.04 -5.91
N SER A 254 27.53 -33.79 -5.07
CA SER A 254 28.93 -34.18 -5.26
C SER A 254 29.21 -35.47 -4.52
#